data_AF-A0A8C0XBK2-F1
#
_entry.id   AF-A0A8C0XBK2-F1
#
_cell.length_a   1.000
_cell.length_b   1.000
_cell.length_c   1.000
_cell.angle_alpha   90.00
_cell.angle_beta   90.00
_cell.angle_gamma   90.00
#
_symmetry.space_group_name_H-M   'P 1'
#
loop_
_entity.id
_entity.type
_entity.pdbx_description
1 polymer ?
#
loop_
_entity_poly.entity_id
_entity_poly.type
_entity_poly.pdbx_seq_one_letter_code
_entity_poly.pdbx_strand_id
1 'polypeptide(L)'
;MLSRQVLYHLSQPFSLLHSLLFSKPGWSSLTKLLPTSLLHIVAKTQASRKSPKSVSLHPGCQPAGPGSGIRERLEFPVVHVSWNDARAYCAWRGKRLPTEEEWEFAARGGLKGQVYPWGNKFQPNRTNLWQGKFPKGDKAEDGFHGLSPVNAFPPQNKYGLYDLMGNVWEWTASTYQAADQDMRVLRGASWIDTADGSANHRARVTTRMGNTPDSASDNLGFRCASTAGRPLGEL
;
A
#
# COMPACT_ATOMS: atom_id res chain seq x y z
N MET A 1 -14.51 -65.60 -18.28
CA MET A 1 -13.16 -65.41 -18.83
C MET A 1 -12.39 -64.46 -17.91
N LEU A 2 -11.18 -64.89 -17.57
CA LEU A 2 -10.14 -64.30 -16.71
C LEU A 2 -10.00 -62.77 -16.77
N SER A 3 -9.91 -62.08 -15.61
CA SER A 3 -8.66 -61.64 -14.92
C SER A 3 -8.20 -60.26 -15.45
N ARG A 4 -7.87 -59.22 -14.68
CA ARG A 4 -7.08 -59.10 -13.44
C ARG A 4 -7.42 -57.82 -12.67
N GLN A 5 -7.35 -57.91 -11.33
CA GLN A 5 -7.07 -56.83 -10.39
C GLN A 5 -5.64 -56.30 -10.57
N VAL A 6 -5.33 -55.11 -10.01
CA VAL A 6 -4.31 -54.93 -8.94
C VAL A 6 -4.08 -53.41 -8.71
N LEU A 7 -4.40 -52.97 -7.49
CA LEU A 7 -3.89 -51.75 -6.82
C LEU A 7 -2.37 -51.78 -6.72
N TYR A 8 -1.67 -50.64 -6.60
CA TYR A 8 -0.69 -50.44 -5.50
C TYR A 8 -0.39 -48.96 -5.24
N HIS A 9 -0.41 -48.62 -3.95
CA HIS A 9 0.22 -47.46 -3.30
C HIS A 9 1.75 -47.42 -3.50
N LEU A 10 2.37 -46.26 -3.21
CA LEU A 10 3.62 -46.03 -2.41
C LEU A 10 4.07 -44.56 -2.64
N SER A 11 3.96 -43.64 -1.66
CA SER A 11 4.98 -43.24 -0.68
C SER A 11 6.31 -42.68 -1.24
N GLN A 12 6.50 -41.36 -1.08
CA GLN A 12 7.68 -40.55 -0.62
C GLN A 12 9.06 -41.28 -0.38
N PRO A 13 10.26 -40.63 -0.25
CA PRO A 13 10.67 -39.20 -0.35
C PRO A 13 12.12 -38.87 -0.94
N PHE A 14 12.51 -37.58 -0.86
CA PHE A 14 13.83 -37.00 -0.50
C PHE A 14 15.11 -37.09 -1.41
N SER A 15 15.61 -35.88 -1.77
CA SER A 15 17.03 -35.42 -1.80
C SER A 15 17.86 -35.48 -3.10
N LEU A 16 18.70 -34.43 -3.22
CA LEU A 16 19.98 -34.30 -3.96
C LEU A 16 19.92 -33.88 -5.44
N LEU A 17 20.22 -32.60 -5.70
CA LEU A 17 21.55 -32.21 -6.22
C LEU A 17 21.76 -30.69 -6.13
N HIS A 18 22.84 -30.31 -5.44
CA HIS A 18 23.45 -28.98 -5.48
C HIS A 18 24.37 -28.87 -6.70
N SER A 19 24.56 -27.63 -7.16
CA SER A 19 25.72 -27.07 -7.87
C SER A 19 26.08 -27.57 -9.27
N LEU A 20 26.21 -26.60 -10.20
CA LEU A 20 27.05 -26.49 -11.41
C LEU A 20 26.37 -25.36 -12.25
N LEU A 21 26.93 -24.25 -12.74
CA LEU A 21 28.28 -23.75 -12.93
C LEU A 21 28.20 -22.23 -13.13
N PHE A 22 29.14 -21.48 -12.53
CA PHE A 22 29.55 -20.15 -12.99
C PHE A 22 30.46 -20.30 -14.22
N SER A 23 30.21 -19.55 -15.31
CA SER A 23 31.26 -19.11 -16.25
C SER A 23 30.71 -18.12 -17.29
N LYS A 24 30.99 -16.82 -17.14
CA LYS A 24 31.91 -16.03 -18.01
C LYS A 24 31.69 -14.50 -17.89
N PRO A 25 32.75 -13.69 -18.15
CA PRO A 25 32.89 -12.31 -17.65
C PRO A 25 32.79 -11.23 -18.76
N GLY A 26 32.63 -9.97 -18.34
CA GLY A 26 33.05 -8.81 -19.12
C GLY A 26 31.95 -7.78 -19.41
N TRP A 27 31.91 -6.72 -18.61
CA TRP A 27 31.95 -5.31 -19.05
C TRP A 27 31.96 -4.40 -17.82
N SER A 28 33.17 -4.05 -17.41
CA SER A 28 33.45 -2.91 -16.55
C SER A 28 33.88 -1.75 -17.44
N SER A 29 33.09 -0.67 -17.49
CA SER A 29 33.55 0.72 -17.28
C SER A 29 32.58 1.71 -17.94
N LEU A 30 31.79 2.40 -17.11
CA LEU A 30 31.41 3.81 -17.26
C LEU A 30 30.69 4.25 -15.98
N THR A 31 31.46 4.34 -14.90
CA THR A 31 31.09 5.15 -13.73
C THR A 31 31.60 6.56 -13.95
N LYS A 32 30.72 7.57 -13.90
CA LYS A 32 30.84 8.75 -13.03
C LYS A 32 29.72 9.78 -13.28
N LEU A 33 29.27 10.35 -12.16
CA LEU A 33 28.44 11.54 -11.97
C LEU A 33 26.91 11.35 -11.91
N LEU A 34 26.43 10.72 -10.84
CA LEU A 34 25.26 11.20 -10.09
C LEU A 34 25.49 10.92 -8.58
N PRO A 35 25.10 11.84 -7.67
CA PRO A 35 25.37 11.71 -6.23
C PRO A 35 24.67 10.48 -5.62
N THR A 36 25.43 9.69 -4.87
CA THR A 36 25.08 8.42 -4.21
C THR A 36 24.29 8.61 -2.92
N SER A 37 23.18 9.34 -2.98
CA SER A 37 22.23 9.39 -1.87
C SER A 37 20.82 9.24 -2.39
N LEU A 38 20.07 8.30 -1.79
CA LEU A 38 18.69 7.91 -2.07
C LEU A 38 18.48 7.01 -3.29
N LEU A 39 18.48 5.70 -3.05
CA LEU A 39 17.49 4.80 -3.62
C LEU A 39 17.42 3.54 -2.74
N HIS A 40 16.22 2.99 -2.58
CA HIS A 40 15.81 1.69 -1.99
C HIS A 40 14.73 1.86 -0.91
N ILE A 41 13.53 2.27 -1.35
CA ILE A 41 12.29 1.90 -0.68
C ILE A 41 12.10 0.42 -0.99
N VAL A 42 12.19 -0.43 0.03
CA VAL A 42 12.16 -1.89 -0.13
C VAL A 42 10.81 -2.32 -0.71
N ALA A 43 10.82 -2.67 -1.99
CA ALA A 43 9.86 -3.55 -2.62
C ALA A 43 10.25 -5.00 -2.28
N LYS A 44 9.50 -5.62 -1.36
CA LYS A 44 9.27 -7.07 -1.23
C LYS A 44 8.45 -7.34 0.03
N THR A 45 7.13 -7.34 -0.10
CA THR A 45 6.28 -8.15 0.76
C THR A 45 6.07 -9.48 0.04
N GLN A 46 6.97 -10.44 0.28
CA GLN A 46 6.62 -11.83 0.04
C GLN A 46 5.61 -12.23 1.11
N ALA A 47 4.42 -12.62 0.67
CA ALA A 47 3.41 -13.25 1.51
C ALA A 47 4.01 -14.52 2.14
N SER A 48 4.36 -14.44 3.42
CA SER A 48 4.67 -15.63 4.21
C SER A 48 3.36 -16.33 4.54
N ARG A 49 3.07 -17.44 3.84
CA ARG A 49 2.02 -18.38 4.21
C ARG A 49 2.39 -19.06 5.53
N LYS A 50 1.96 -18.47 6.64
CA LYS A 50 1.65 -19.22 7.87
C LYS A 50 0.29 -18.74 8.35
N SER A 51 -0.71 -19.61 8.20
CA SER A 51 -2.04 -19.43 8.78
C SER A 51 -1.92 -19.23 10.29
N PRO A 52 -2.35 -18.09 10.87
CA PRO A 52 -2.47 -17.99 12.30
C PRO A 52 -3.65 -18.85 12.74
N LYS A 53 -3.41 -19.67 13.76
CA LYS A 53 -4.47 -20.27 14.58
C LYS A 53 -5.49 -19.18 14.93
N SER A 54 -6.78 -19.50 14.87
CA SER A 54 -7.91 -18.61 15.12
C SER A 54 -7.64 -17.62 16.26
N VAL A 55 -7.22 -16.41 15.90
CA VAL A 55 -7.19 -15.28 16.81
C VAL A 55 -8.64 -14.83 16.89
N SER A 56 -9.25 -15.00 18.06
CA SER A 56 -10.55 -14.42 18.38
C SER A 56 -10.46 -12.90 18.16
N LEU A 57 -11.08 -12.42 17.08
CA LEU A 57 -11.22 -11.01 16.75
C LEU A 57 -11.87 -10.29 17.94
N HIS A 58 -11.24 -9.20 18.43
CA HIS A 58 -11.86 -8.34 19.43
C HIS A 58 -13.23 -7.85 18.91
N PRO A 59 -14.28 -7.85 19.76
CA PRO A 59 -15.63 -7.42 19.36
C PRO A 59 -15.75 -5.94 18.89
N GLY A 60 -14.68 -5.14 19.02
CA GLY A 60 -14.73 -3.69 18.87
C GLY A 60 -14.48 -3.12 17.47
N CYS A 61 -13.97 -3.90 16.51
CA CYS A 61 -13.72 -3.39 15.16
C CYS A 61 -14.99 -3.45 14.31
N GLN A 62 -15.74 -2.34 14.30
CA GLN A 62 -17.04 -2.20 13.63
C GLN A 62 -17.03 -1.00 12.65
N PRO A 63 -16.42 -1.13 11.46
CA PRO A 63 -16.15 0.01 10.57
C PRO A 63 -17.39 0.75 10.05
N ALA A 64 -18.55 0.10 10.05
CA ALA A 64 -19.83 0.70 9.66
C ALA A 64 -20.81 0.82 10.83
N GLY A 65 -20.29 0.81 12.08
CA GLY A 65 -21.08 0.89 13.31
C GLY A 65 -21.58 -0.46 13.84
N PRO A 66 -22.41 -0.46 14.91
CA PRO A 66 -22.85 -1.66 15.61
C PRO A 66 -23.40 -2.74 14.69
N GLY A 67 -22.87 -3.96 14.83
CA GLY A 67 -23.26 -5.11 14.02
C GLY A 67 -22.47 -5.31 12.72
N SER A 68 -21.63 -4.35 12.32
CA SER A 68 -20.62 -4.57 11.28
C SER A 68 -19.41 -5.34 11.82
N GLY A 69 -18.56 -5.85 10.91
CA GLY A 69 -17.35 -6.58 11.26
C GLY A 69 -16.29 -6.48 10.17
N ILE A 70 -15.16 -7.15 10.39
CA ILE A 70 -14.01 -7.16 9.47
C ILE A 70 -13.66 -8.55 8.93
N ARG A 71 -14.45 -9.58 9.25
CA ARG A 71 -14.11 -10.98 8.94
C ARG A 71 -13.95 -11.22 7.43
N GLU A 72 -14.76 -10.56 6.65
CA GLU A 72 -14.77 -10.58 5.19
C GLU A 72 -13.92 -9.47 4.55
N ARG A 73 -13.24 -8.64 5.37
CA ARG A 73 -12.48 -7.46 4.94
C ARG A 73 -11.05 -7.43 5.52
N LEU A 74 -10.46 -8.59 5.79
CA LEU A 74 -9.11 -8.66 6.42
C LEU A 74 -7.99 -8.09 5.55
N GLU A 75 -8.17 -8.07 4.23
CA GLU A 75 -7.21 -7.51 3.27
C GLU A 75 -7.54 -6.05 2.88
N PHE A 76 -8.56 -5.44 3.51
CA PHE A 76 -8.90 -4.04 3.30
C PHE A 76 -8.01 -3.15 4.18
N PRO A 77 -7.79 -1.89 3.80
CA PRO A 77 -7.09 -0.96 4.68
C PRO A 77 -7.86 -0.84 6.01
N VAL A 78 -7.12 -0.80 7.11
CA VAL A 78 -7.70 -0.42 8.39
C VAL A 78 -8.09 1.06 8.32
N VAL A 79 -9.30 1.36 8.81
CA VAL A 79 -9.89 2.69 8.88
C VAL A 79 -10.36 2.98 10.30
N HIS A 80 -10.87 4.19 10.55
CA HIS A 80 -11.16 4.70 11.91
C HIS A 80 -9.92 4.69 12.81
N VAL A 81 -8.77 5.06 12.23
CA VAL A 81 -7.50 5.14 12.94
C VAL A 81 -6.99 6.58 12.91
N SER A 82 -6.72 7.11 14.10
CA SER A 82 -6.14 8.44 14.24
C SER A 82 -4.65 8.44 13.88
N TRP A 83 -4.06 9.63 13.75
CA TRP A 83 -2.61 9.75 13.57
C TRP A 83 -1.85 9.15 14.75
N ASN A 84 -2.39 9.31 15.96
CA ASN A 84 -1.81 8.74 17.17
C ASN A 84 -1.80 7.20 17.15
N ASP A 85 -2.90 6.58 16.69
CA ASP A 85 -3.00 5.12 16.53
C ASP A 85 -2.04 4.61 15.46
N ALA A 86 -2.01 5.30 14.32
CA ALA A 86 -1.13 4.98 13.19
C ALA A 86 0.34 5.02 13.61
N ARG A 87 0.73 6.08 14.33
CA ARG A 87 2.09 6.21 14.90
C ARG A 87 2.39 5.10 15.91
N ALA A 88 1.47 4.80 16.82
CA ALA A 88 1.63 3.75 17.82
C ALA A 88 1.82 2.37 17.17
N TYR A 89 1.01 2.04 16.17
CA TYR A 89 1.14 0.79 15.41
C TYR A 89 2.47 0.72 14.65
N CYS A 90 2.87 1.79 13.96
CA CYS A 90 4.15 1.79 13.26
C CYS A 90 5.32 1.61 14.26
N ALA A 91 5.28 2.29 15.40
CA ALA A 91 6.29 2.13 16.46
C ALA A 91 6.33 0.70 17.00
N TRP A 92 5.18 0.08 17.26
CA TRP A 92 5.08 -1.33 17.67
C TRP A 92 5.71 -2.28 16.64
N ARG A 93 5.63 -1.94 15.34
CA ARG A 93 6.27 -2.69 14.25
C ARG A 93 7.75 -2.36 14.04
N GLY A 94 8.37 -1.53 14.89
CA GLY A 94 9.74 -1.06 14.73
C GLY A 94 9.92 -0.12 13.53
N LYS A 95 8.85 0.62 13.18
CA LYS A 95 8.75 1.51 12.02
C LYS A 95 8.29 2.90 12.45
N ARG A 96 8.04 3.79 11.48
CA ARG A 96 7.44 5.11 11.67
C ARG A 96 6.45 5.42 10.55
N LEU A 97 5.70 6.52 10.67
CA LEU A 97 4.99 7.08 9.52
C LEU A 97 6.00 7.66 8.51
N PRO A 98 5.72 7.61 7.20
CA PRO A 98 6.49 8.35 6.19
C PRO A 98 6.34 9.85 6.42
N THR A 99 7.34 10.65 6.07
CA THR A 99 7.11 12.09 5.88
C THR A 99 6.26 12.31 4.62
N GLU A 100 5.67 13.49 4.48
CA GLU A 100 4.94 13.87 3.26
C GLU A 100 5.83 13.72 2.01
N GLU A 101 7.09 14.12 2.10
CA GLU A 101 8.06 14.10 1.00
C GLU A 101 8.42 12.66 0.62
N GLU A 102 8.65 11.79 1.61
CA GLU A 102 8.90 10.37 1.37
C GLU A 102 7.69 9.70 0.72
N TRP A 103 6.48 10.03 1.18
CA TRP A 103 5.24 9.51 0.64
C TRP A 103 5.09 9.90 -0.84
N GLU A 104 5.26 11.19 -1.17
CA GLU A 104 5.14 11.66 -2.55
C GLU A 104 6.23 11.07 -3.44
N PHE A 105 7.47 11.02 -2.96
CA PHE A 105 8.58 10.42 -3.69
C PHE A 105 8.29 8.95 -4.01
N ALA A 106 7.78 8.20 -3.03
CA ALA A 106 7.37 6.82 -3.18
C ALA A 106 6.24 6.69 -4.22
N ALA A 107 5.21 7.55 -4.14
CA ALA A 107 4.05 7.55 -5.04
C ALA A 107 4.42 7.91 -6.48
N ARG A 108 5.39 8.80 -6.69
CA ARG A 108 5.92 9.13 -8.03
C ARG A 108 6.66 7.97 -8.68
N GLY A 109 7.18 7.01 -7.92
CA GLY A 109 7.80 5.79 -8.44
C GLY A 109 8.90 6.02 -9.47
N GLY A 110 9.73 7.05 -9.25
CA GLY A 110 10.82 7.43 -10.15
C GLY A 110 10.43 8.32 -11.34
N LEU A 111 9.14 8.67 -11.49
CA LEU A 111 8.69 9.60 -12.52
C LEU A 111 8.78 11.06 -12.04
N LYS A 112 9.21 11.96 -12.92
CA LYS A 112 9.32 13.40 -12.63
C LYS A 112 8.11 14.15 -13.18
N GLY A 113 7.52 15.01 -12.35
CA GLY A 113 6.48 15.97 -12.77
C GLY A 113 5.18 15.36 -13.31
N GLN A 114 4.90 14.08 -13.04
CA GLN A 114 3.68 13.42 -13.52
C GLN A 114 2.49 13.70 -12.62
N VAL A 115 1.28 13.69 -13.20
CA VAL A 115 -0.01 13.90 -12.51
C VAL A 115 -0.41 12.70 -11.65
N TYR A 116 -0.25 11.49 -12.17
CA TYR A 116 -0.59 10.23 -11.50
C TYR A 116 0.67 9.40 -11.26
N PRO A 117 0.65 8.43 -10.32
CA PRO A 117 1.77 7.51 -10.08
C PRO A 117 2.27 6.78 -11.34
N TRP A 118 1.41 6.64 -12.35
CA TRP A 118 1.69 5.93 -13.61
C TRP A 118 1.86 6.83 -14.83
N GLY A 119 1.80 8.16 -14.69
CA GLY A 119 1.98 9.11 -15.79
C GLY A 119 0.94 10.23 -15.81
N ASN A 120 0.78 10.89 -16.96
CA ASN A 120 -0.09 12.07 -17.08
C ASN A 120 -1.53 11.78 -17.51
N LYS A 121 -1.81 10.59 -18.05
CA LYS A 121 -3.17 10.20 -18.46
C LYS A 121 -3.80 9.32 -17.39
N PHE A 122 -5.03 9.66 -16.99
CA PHE A 122 -5.80 8.81 -16.11
C PHE A 122 -6.06 7.46 -16.81
N GLN A 123 -6.04 6.39 -16.04
CA GLN A 123 -6.28 5.03 -16.54
C GLN A 123 -7.31 4.38 -15.61
N PRO A 124 -8.40 3.79 -16.14
CA PRO A 124 -9.35 3.05 -15.34
C PRO A 124 -8.67 1.83 -14.69
N ASN A 125 -9.24 1.32 -13.60
CA ASN A 125 -8.76 0.11 -12.91
C ASN A 125 -7.30 0.21 -12.42
N ARG A 126 -6.86 1.41 -12.03
CA ARG A 126 -5.55 1.66 -11.38
C ARG A 126 -5.67 2.17 -9.95
N THR A 127 -6.88 2.53 -9.53
CA THR A 127 -7.18 3.21 -8.26
C THR A 127 -8.68 3.06 -7.99
N ASN A 128 -9.06 3.09 -6.71
CA ASN A 128 -10.45 3.16 -6.26
C ASN A 128 -10.80 4.61 -5.93
N LEU A 129 -11.76 5.18 -6.66
CA LEU A 129 -12.23 6.56 -6.56
C LEU A 129 -13.76 6.57 -6.76
N TRP A 130 -14.39 7.74 -6.64
CA TRP A 130 -15.81 7.87 -6.92
C TRP A 130 -16.06 8.08 -8.42
N GLN A 131 -17.04 7.39 -9.01
CA GLN A 131 -17.51 7.66 -10.37
C GLN A 131 -19.02 7.94 -10.41
N GLY A 132 -19.42 9.14 -10.79
CA GLY A 132 -20.83 9.54 -10.87
C GLY A 132 -21.16 10.72 -9.97
N LYS A 133 -22.45 10.92 -9.66
CA LYS A 133 -22.87 12.07 -8.86
C LYS A 133 -22.68 11.77 -7.38
N PHE A 134 -21.88 12.56 -6.68
CA PHE A 134 -21.76 12.46 -5.22
C PHE A 134 -22.89 13.25 -4.52
N PRO A 135 -23.40 12.84 -3.34
CA PRO A 135 -23.10 11.61 -2.58
C PRO A 135 -23.97 10.41 -2.98
N LYS A 136 -24.79 10.51 -4.04
CA LYS A 136 -25.70 9.45 -4.48
C LYS A 136 -25.51 9.14 -5.95
N GLY A 137 -25.21 7.87 -6.25
CA GLY A 137 -24.99 7.40 -7.61
C GLY A 137 -23.53 7.22 -7.93
N ASP A 138 -22.79 6.60 -7.01
CA ASP A 138 -21.55 5.93 -7.33
C ASP A 138 -21.85 4.78 -8.29
N LYS A 139 -21.15 4.75 -9.41
CA LYS A 139 -21.30 3.75 -10.44
C LYS A 139 -20.37 2.55 -10.22
N ALA A 140 -19.38 2.67 -9.31
CA ALA A 140 -18.39 1.63 -9.06
C ALA A 140 -17.77 1.08 -10.37
N GLU A 141 -17.40 1.97 -11.29
CA GLU A 141 -16.79 1.60 -12.57
C GLU A 141 -15.42 0.93 -12.37
N ASP A 142 -14.76 1.22 -11.25
CA ASP A 142 -13.52 0.55 -10.80
C ASP A 142 -13.75 -0.76 -10.03
N GLY A 143 -15.02 -1.14 -9.82
CA GLY A 143 -15.44 -2.37 -9.16
C GLY A 143 -15.77 -2.23 -7.67
N PHE A 144 -15.64 -1.04 -7.07
CA PHE A 144 -15.85 -0.86 -5.63
C PHE A 144 -16.77 0.33 -5.33
N HIS A 145 -17.77 0.08 -4.49
CA HIS A 145 -18.47 1.14 -3.76
C HIS A 145 -18.00 1.09 -2.31
N GLY A 146 -17.24 2.11 -1.88
CA GLY A 146 -16.53 2.07 -0.61
C GLY A 146 -15.08 1.60 -0.76
N LEU A 147 -14.55 1.04 0.32
CA LEU A 147 -13.17 0.53 0.35
C LEU A 147 -12.94 -0.64 -0.62
N SER A 148 -11.69 -0.82 -1.02
CA SER A 148 -11.19 -1.99 -1.78
C SER A 148 -10.05 -2.69 -1.03
N PRO A 149 -9.78 -3.99 -1.29
CA PRO A 149 -8.56 -4.65 -0.81
C PRO A 149 -7.29 -3.86 -1.19
N VAL A 150 -6.27 -3.86 -0.33
CA VAL A 150 -5.02 -3.09 -0.54
C VAL A 150 -4.21 -3.52 -1.77
N ASN A 151 -4.57 -4.65 -2.39
CA ASN A 151 -3.96 -5.21 -3.59
C ASN A 151 -4.98 -5.41 -4.73
N ALA A 152 -6.13 -4.71 -4.70
CA ALA A 152 -7.19 -4.84 -5.71
C ALA A 152 -6.74 -4.45 -7.13
N PHE A 153 -5.87 -3.45 -7.25
CA PHE A 153 -5.33 -2.98 -8.52
C PHE A 153 -3.86 -3.38 -8.69
N PRO A 154 -3.32 -3.39 -9.92
CA PRO A 154 -1.89 -3.56 -10.15
C PRO A 154 -1.05 -2.48 -9.43
N PRO A 155 0.27 -2.70 -9.24
CA PRO A 155 1.14 -1.64 -8.75
C PRO A 155 0.92 -0.31 -9.48
N GLN A 156 0.79 0.76 -8.71
CA GLN A 156 0.52 2.07 -9.27
C GLN A 156 1.77 2.67 -9.93
N ASN A 157 2.97 2.20 -9.56
CA ASN A 157 4.22 2.75 -10.06
C ASN A 157 5.37 1.72 -10.13
N LYS A 158 6.52 2.16 -10.64
CA LYS A 158 7.69 1.29 -10.88
C LYS A 158 8.39 0.80 -9.60
N TYR A 159 8.07 1.36 -8.43
CA TYR A 159 8.57 0.86 -7.15
C TYR A 159 7.73 -0.32 -6.63
N GLY A 160 6.71 -0.77 -7.38
CA GLY A 160 5.88 -1.90 -6.96
C GLY A 160 4.92 -1.55 -5.83
N LEU A 161 4.65 -0.26 -5.62
CA LEU A 161 3.76 0.19 -4.56
C LEU A 161 2.30 0.20 -5.04
N TYR A 162 1.43 -0.23 -4.15
CA TYR A 162 -0.01 -0.32 -4.36
C TYR A 162 -0.71 0.79 -3.61
N ASP A 163 -1.87 1.17 -4.16
CA ASP A 163 -2.93 1.85 -3.41
C ASP A 163 -2.47 3.12 -2.68
N LEU A 164 -1.59 3.91 -3.32
CA LEU A 164 -1.14 5.21 -2.81
C LEU A 164 -2.14 6.30 -3.19
N MET A 165 -2.64 6.27 -4.42
CA MET A 165 -3.69 7.19 -4.86
C MET A 165 -5.04 6.48 -4.81
N GLY A 166 -6.01 7.07 -4.12
CA GLY A 166 -7.36 6.53 -3.91
C GLY A 166 -7.47 5.52 -2.76
N ASN A 167 -8.61 4.84 -2.69
CA ASN A 167 -9.03 3.96 -1.59
C ASN A 167 -9.14 4.66 -0.24
N VAL A 168 -8.03 4.93 0.45
CA VAL A 168 -8.02 5.68 1.71
C VAL A 168 -7.00 6.82 1.67
N TRP A 169 -7.34 7.91 2.35
CA TRP A 169 -6.34 8.88 2.77
C TRP A 169 -5.30 8.20 3.66
N GLU A 170 -4.06 8.65 3.58
CA GLU A 170 -2.98 8.12 4.42
C GLU A 170 -2.33 9.19 5.28
N TRP A 171 -2.27 8.92 6.59
CA TRP A 171 -1.49 9.71 7.53
C TRP A 171 0.00 9.75 7.18
N THR A 172 0.59 10.94 7.31
CA THR A 172 2.05 11.14 7.27
C THR A 172 2.55 11.75 8.58
N ALA A 173 3.86 11.75 8.80
CA ALA A 173 4.48 12.36 9.98
C ALA A 173 4.48 13.90 9.93
N SER A 174 4.31 14.49 8.75
CA SER A 174 4.50 15.93 8.51
C SER A 174 3.37 16.77 9.12
N THR A 175 3.73 17.96 9.61
CA THR A 175 2.77 18.97 10.08
C THR A 175 2.13 19.69 8.90
N TYR A 176 0.82 19.94 8.96
CA TYR A 176 0.10 20.71 7.96
C TYR A 176 0.02 22.18 8.39
N GLN A 177 0.85 23.03 7.79
CA GLN A 177 1.11 24.41 8.24
C GLN A 177 0.05 25.45 7.83
N ALA A 178 -1.16 25.04 7.41
CA ALA A 178 -2.14 25.99 6.87
C ALA A 178 -3.07 26.64 7.93
N ALA A 179 -2.86 26.39 9.23
CA ALA A 179 -3.63 27.00 10.31
C ALA A 179 -2.83 27.04 11.63
N ASP A 180 -3.24 27.90 12.56
CA ASP A 180 -2.76 27.96 13.97
C ASP A 180 -3.14 26.71 14.80
N GLN A 181 -3.37 25.57 14.14
CA GLN A 181 -3.88 24.33 14.72
C GLN A 181 -2.89 23.19 14.50
N ASP A 182 -2.73 22.30 15.48
CA ASP A 182 -1.92 21.09 15.34
C ASP A 182 -2.62 20.12 14.38
N MET A 183 -2.21 20.16 13.11
CA MET A 183 -2.72 19.29 12.06
C MET A 183 -1.58 18.49 11.44
N ARG A 184 -1.91 17.29 10.96
CA ARG A 184 -0.98 16.41 10.23
C ARG A 184 -1.42 16.25 8.79
N VAL A 185 -0.45 16.08 7.91
CA VAL A 185 -0.70 15.96 6.48
C VAL A 185 -1.27 14.59 6.15
N LEU A 186 -2.37 14.59 5.41
CA LEU A 186 -2.93 13.44 4.70
C LEU A 186 -2.56 13.48 3.22
N ARG A 187 -2.30 12.32 2.64
CA ARG A 187 -1.96 12.14 1.22
C ARG A 187 -2.84 11.08 0.56
N GLY A 188 -2.94 11.12 -0.76
CA GLY A 188 -3.48 10.02 -1.57
C GLY A 188 -4.88 10.20 -2.12
N ALA A 189 -5.72 11.04 -1.50
CA ALA A 189 -7.17 11.00 -1.72
C ALA A 189 -7.79 9.65 -1.29
N SER A 190 -9.08 9.46 -1.50
CA SER A 190 -9.82 8.28 -1.03
C SER A 190 -10.91 7.86 -2.03
N TRP A 191 -11.61 6.78 -1.72
CA TRP A 191 -12.71 6.24 -2.54
C TRP A 191 -13.88 7.22 -2.76
N ILE A 192 -14.01 8.30 -1.96
CA ILE A 192 -15.03 9.34 -2.17
C ILE A 192 -14.56 10.49 -3.08
N ASP A 193 -13.27 10.56 -3.41
CA ASP A 193 -12.69 11.65 -4.20
C ASP A 193 -12.75 11.30 -5.70
N THR A 194 -12.71 12.31 -6.58
CA THR A 194 -12.85 12.08 -8.03
C THR A 194 -11.60 12.49 -8.82
N ALA A 195 -11.31 11.77 -9.91
CA ALA A 195 -10.17 12.08 -10.78
C ALA A 195 -10.29 13.45 -11.48
N ASP A 196 -11.52 13.87 -11.82
CA ASP A 196 -11.81 15.14 -12.50
C ASP A 196 -12.02 16.32 -11.53
N GLY A 197 -12.21 16.05 -10.24
CA GLY A 197 -12.57 17.04 -9.23
C GLY A 197 -14.03 17.50 -9.29
N SER A 198 -14.92 16.73 -9.92
CA SER A 198 -16.37 16.98 -9.89
C SER A 198 -16.99 16.82 -8.50
N ALA A 199 -16.34 16.08 -7.59
CA ALA A 199 -16.70 15.99 -6.18
C ALA A 199 -15.47 15.86 -5.29
N ASN A 200 -15.58 16.36 -4.04
CA ASN A 200 -14.54 16.32 -3.01
C ASN A 200 -13.17 16.79 -3.55
N HIS A 201 -12.09 16.05 -3.34
CA HIS A 201 -10.78 16.43 -3.86
C HIS A 201 -10.57 15.92 -5.28
N ARG A 202 -9.90 16.72 -6.11
CA ARG A 202 -9.32 16.20 -7.36
C ARG A 202 -8.17 15.25 -7.02
N ALA A 203 -8.36 13.96 -7.27
CA ALA A 203 -7.38 12.92 -6.97
C ALA A 203 -6.19 12.93 -7.96
N ARG A 204 -4.99 13.16 -7.45
CA ARG A 204 -3.71 13.16 -8.16
C ARG A 204 -2.57 12.85 -7.17
N VAL A 205 -1.36 12.59 -7.66
CA VAL A 205 -0.21 12.22 -6.81
C VAL A 205 0.14 13.32 -5.79
N THR A 206 -0.17 14.58 -6.09
CA THR A 206 0.09 15.75 -5.22
C THR A 206 -1.09 16.11 -4.32
N THR A 207 -2.20 15.37 -4.36
CA THR A 207 -3.38 15.68 -3.52
C THR A 207 -3.02 15.49 -2.05
N ARG A 208 -3.31 16.53 -1.26
CA ARG A 208 -3.00 16.63 0.16
C ARG A 208 -4.10 17.39 0.88
N MET A 209 -4.32 17.07 2.15
CA MET A 209 -5.14 17.87 3.07
C MET A 209 -4.54 17.79 4.48
N GLY A 210 -5.05 18.60 5.41
CA GLY A 210 -4.70 18.51 6.82
C GLY A 210 -5.85 17.89 7.61
N ASN A 211 -5.53 17.17 8.68
CA ASN A 211 -6.53 16.82 9.69
C ASN A 211 -5.91 16.83 11.11
N THR A 212 -6.73 16.99 12.14
CA THR A 212 -6.26 16.96 13.54
C THR A 212 -5.80 15.53 13.90
N PRO A 213 -4.74 15.36 14.73
CA PRO A 213 -4.11 14.06 14.94
C PRO A 213 -4.99 13.03 15.67
N ASP A 214 -6.09 13.46 16.28
CA ASP A 214 -7.10 12.64 16.95
C ASP A 214 -8.30 12.26 16.06
N SER A 215 -8.44 12.89 14.89
CA SER A 215 -9.52 12.60 13.95
C SER A 215 -9.38 11.20 13.33
N ALA A 216 -10.52 10.58 13.02
CA ALA A 216 -10.60 9.27 12.39
C ALA A 216 -11.88 9.17 11.53
N SER A 217 -11.84 8.43 10.42
CA SER A 217 -12.98 8.21 9.53
C SER A 217 -12.87 6.90 8.77
N ASP A 218 -13.93 6.52 8.07
CA ASP A 218 -14.05 5.28 7.27
C ASP A 218 -13.34 5.33 5.91
N ASN A 219 -12.70 6.46 5.58
CA ASN A 219 -11.90 6.67 4.37
C ASN A 219 -10.46 7.12 4.69
N LEU A 220 -10.01 6.93 5.94
CA LEU A 220 -8.71 7.34 6.44
C LEU A 220 -7.96 6.19 7.11
N GLY A 221 -6.79 5.86 6.57
CA GLY A 221 -5.87 4.85 7.05
C GLY A 221 -4.42 5.35 7.07
N PHE A 222 -3.46 4.44 6.92
CA PHE A 222 -2.04 4.76 6.90
C PHE A 222 -1.17 3.62 6.36
N ARG A 223 0.08 3.94 6.04
CA ARG A 223 1.17 2.96 5.87
C ARG A 223 2.40 3.35 6.68
N CYS A 224 3.26 2.39 6.98
CA CYS A 224 4.51 2.64 7.69
C CYS A 224 5.71 2.70 6.73
N ALA A 225 6.70 3.51 7.10
CA ALA A 225 8.03 3.59 6.52
C ALA A 225 9.10 3.15 7.54
N SER A 226 10.30 2.88 7.05
CA SER A 226 11.47 2.58 7.90
C SER A 226 12.68 3.31 7.35
N THR A 227 13.53 3.80 8.24
CA THR A 227 14.88 4.22 7.85
C THR A 227 15.65 2.99 7.35
N ALA A 228 16.39 3.14 6.25
CA ALA A 228 17.27 2.08 5.80
C ALA A 228 18.41 1.89 6.82
N GLY A 229 18.70 0.64 7.19
CA GLY A 229 19.93 0.34 7.91
C GLY A 229 21.13 0.69 7.02
N ARG A 230 22.20 1.26 7.60
CA ARG A 230 23.48 1.42 6.92
C ARG A 230 23.93 0.04 6.42
N PRO A 231 24.40 -0.11 5.16
CA PRO A 231 25.04 -1.35 4.74
C PRO A 231 26.20 -1.66 5.69
N LEU A 232 26.21 -2.87 6.26
CA LEU A 232 27.36 -3.36 7.02
C LEU A 232 28.53 -3.50 6.03
N GLY A 233 29.48 -2.55 6.02
CA GLY A 233 30.67 -2.69 5.17
C GLY A 233 31.44 -1.42 4.80
N GLU A 234 30.96 -0.21 5.11
CA GLU A 234 31.74 1.02 4.87
C GLU A 234 32.06 1.70 6.22
N LEU A 235 33.25 1.41 6.74
CA LEU A 235 33.98 2.21 7.74
C LEU A 235 35.28 2.70 7.10
#